data_AF-A0A8G2J2U7-F1
#
_entry.id   AF-A0A8G2J2U7-F1
#
_cell.length_a   1.000
_cell.length_b   1.000
_cell.length_c   1.000
_cell.angle_alpha   90.00
_cell.angle_beta   90.00
_cell.angle_gamma   90.00
#
_symmetry.space_group_name_H-M   'P 1'
#
loop_
_entity.id
_entity.type
_entity.pdbx_description
1 polymer ?
#
loop_
_entity_poly.entity_id
_entity_poly.type
_entity_poly.pdbx_seq_one_letter_code
_entity_poly.pdbx_strand_id
1 'polypeptide(L)'
;MKIKVLACAVLLALAGCQTPAPQSVLDSQQPPSSAVRRENVDALRGTIKPGNFVKAEISSVVLLNPEKQIYAYCTRTTERANPNWSYIGLGLQHNMILYLKKNDHRCHDERLRYYDFPELRNMKY
;
A
#
# COMPACT_ATOMS: atom_id res chain seq x y z
N MET A 1 -4.07 -55.65 35.53
CA MET A 1 -3.55 -54.79 34.43
C MET A 1 -3.75 -53.34 34.83
N LYS A 2 -2.68 -52.53 34.89
CA LYS A 2 -2.75 -51.07 35.11
C LYS A 2 -1.89 -50.40 34.05
N ILE A 3 -2.55 -49.75 33.09
CA ILE A 3 -1.92 -49.12 31.92
C ILE A 3 -1.32 -47.79 32.37
N LYS A 4 0.00 -47.64 32.20
CA LYS A 4 0.70 -46.35 32.23
C LYS A 4 0.38 -45.64 30.91
N VAL A 5 -0.20 -44.45 30.96
CA VAL A 5 -0.21 -43.55 29.80
C VAL A 5 0.57 -42.30 30.16
N LEU A 6 1.73 -42.21 29.52
CA LEU A 6 2.62 -41.07 29.44
C LEU A 6 2.22 -40.24 28.20
N ALA A 7 2.48 -38.94 28.28
CA ALA A 7 2.82 -38.02 27.20
C ALA A 7 1.70 -37.21 26.50
N CYS A 8 1.84 -35.89 26.69
CA CYS A 8 1.92 -34.83 25.68
C CYS A 8 0.79 -34.66 24.67
N ALA A 9 0.09 -33.54 24.79
CA ALA A 9 -0.24 -32.70 23.64
C ALA A 9 -0.08 -31.23 24.04
N VAL A 10 1.08 -30.66 23.70
CA VAL A 10 1.28 -29.20 23.66
C VAL A 10 0.35 -28.68 22.57
N LEU A 11 -0.70 -27.98 22.97
CA LEU A 11 -1.54 -27.19 22.07
C LEU A 11 -0.69 -26.03 21.52
N LEU A 12 -0.16 -26.23 20.32
CA LEU A 12 0.40 -25.17 19.50
C LEU A 12 -0.71 -24.16 19.18
N ALA A 13 -0.72 -23.05 19.91
CA ALA A 13 -1.49 -21.87 19.54
C ALA A 13 -0.92 -21.33 18.21
N LEU A 14 -1.50 -21.75 17.10
CA LEU A 14 -1.38 -21.09 15.80
C LEU A 14 -2.19 -19.78 15.81
N ALA A 15 -1.88 -18.88 16.75
CA ALA A 15 -2.14 -17.47 16.52
C ALA A 15 -1.09 -17.04 15.51
N GLY A 16 -1.52 -16.69 14.29
CA GLY A 16 -0.64 -16.22 13.24
C GLY A 16 0.08 -14.95 13.68
N CYS A 17 1.27 -15.11 14.27
CA CYS A 17 2.22 -14.03 14.41
C CYS A 17 2.62 -13.64 12.98
N GLN A 18 2.01 -12.57 12.47
CA GLN A 18 2.60 -11.84 11.37
C GLN A 18 3.95 -11.35 11.88
N THR A 19 5.02 -12.08 11.56
CA THR A 19 6.37 -11.67 11.90
C THR A 19 6.56 -10.27 11.32
N PRO A 20 6.96 -9.28 12.14
CA PRO A 20 7.26 -7.95 11.64
C PRO A 20 8.21 -8.05 10.45
N ALA A 21 7.98 -7.27 9.40
CA ALA A 21 8.88 -7.29 8.25
C ALA A 21 10.31 -6.99 8.74
N PRO A 22 11.34 -7.70 8.23
CA PRO A 22 12.72 -7.43 8.61
C PRO A 22 13.06 -5.95 8.42
N GLN A 23 13.81 -5.37 9.35
CA GLN A 23 14.18 -3.95 9.31
C GLN A 23 14.88 -3.57 7.98
N SER A 24 15.67 -4.49 7.41
CA SER A 24 16.27 -4.34 6.09
C SER A 24 15.26 -4.16 4.95
N VAL A 25 14.09 -4.79 5.03
CA VAL A 25 12.99 -4.63 4.07
C VAL A 25 12.32 -3.28 4.26
N LEU A 26 12.14 -2.83 5.50
CA LEU A 26 11.60 -1.49 5.78
C LEU A 26 12.53 -0.38 5.31
N ASP A 27 13.84 -0.55 5.48
CA ASP A 27 14.85 0.47 5.14
C ASP A 27 15.18 0.52 3.65
N SER A 28 14.96 -0.56 2.92
CA SER A 28 15.12 -0.61 1.46
C SER A 28 13.94 -0.03 0.69
N GLN A 29 12.86 0.38 1.38
CA GLN A 29 11.75 1.08 0.74
C GLN A 29 12.21 2.42 0.17
N GLN A 30 12.04 2.57 -1.13
CA GLN A 30 12.35 3.78 -1.87
C GLN A 30 11.05 4.39 -2.45
N PRO A 31 11.01 5.71 -2.64
CA PRO A 31 9.91 6.34 -3.34
C PRO A 31 9.81 5.80 -4.77
N PRO A 32 8.59 5.76 -5.36
CA PRO A 32 8.44 5.38 -6.75
C PRO A 32 9.21 6.31 -7.69
N SER A 33 9.67 5.78 -8.82
CA SER A 33 10.34 6.59 -9.84
C SER A 33 9.41 7.68 -10.40
N SER A 34 9.99 8.74 -10.98
CA SER A 34 9.23 9.83 -11.58
C SER A 34 8.27 9.37 -12.68
N ALA A 35 8.65 8.34 -13.45
CA ALA A 35 7.80 7.71 -14.46
C ALA A 35 6.55 7.11 -13.81
N VAL A 36 6.71 6.29 -12.77
CA VAL A 36 5.59 5.67 -12.04
C VAL A 36 4.71 6.72 -11.37
N ARG A 37 5.31 7.77 -10.80
CA ARG A 37 4.56 8.88 -10.20
C ARG A 37 3.69 9.59 -11.23
N ARG A 38 4.19 9.79 -12.45
CA ARG A 38 3.41 10.35 -13.56
C ARG A 38 2.26 9.43 -13.97
N GLU A 39 2.53 8.14 -14.18
CA GLU A 39 1.49 7.15 -14.49
C GLU A 39 0.41 7.10 -13.39
N ASN A 40 0.80 7.23 -12.11
CA ASN A 40 -0.15 7.29 -10.99
C ASN A 40 -1.01 8.57 -11.06
N VAL A 41 -0.42 9.73 -11.35
CA VAL A 41 -1.19 10.98 -11.56
C VAL A 41 -2.15 10.83 -12.73
N ASP A 42 -1.69 10.28 -13.86
CA ASP A 42 -2.52 10.10 -15.05
C ASP A 42 -3.63 9.07 -14.83
N ALA A 43 -3.39 8.03 -14.03
CA ALA A 43 -4.41 7.09 -13.59
C ALA A 43 -5.48 7.71 -12.70
N LEU A 44 -5.06 8.64 -11.83
CA LEU A 44 -5.97 9.35 -10.93
C LEU A 44 -6.71 10.48 -11.63
N ARG A 45 -6.13 11.04 -12.71
CA ARG A 45 -6.75 12.07 -13.54
C ARG A 45 -8.08 11.58 -14.09
N GLY A 46 -9.16 12.28 -13.73
CA GLY A 46 -10.52 11.93 -14.14
C GLY A 46 -11.23 10.92 -13.22
N THR A 47 -10.50 10.17 -12.39
CA THR A 47 -11.12 9.27 -11.39
C THR A 47 -11.33 9.96 -10.05
N ILE A 48 -10.38 10.79 -9.65
CA ILE A 48 -10.54 11.67 -8.49
C ILE A 48 -10.76 13.08 -8.97
N LYS A 49 -11.57 13.84 -8.23
CA LYS A 49 -11.67 15.28 -8.46
C LYS A 49 -10.30 15.89 -8.11
N PRO A 50 -9.58 16.51 -9.07
CA PRO A 50 -8.52 17.44 -8.71
C PRO A 50 -9.10 18.45 -7.72
N GLY A 51 -8.58 18.48 -6.51
CA GLY A 51 -9.12 19.25 -5.40
C GLY A 51 -7.99 19.81 -4.56
N ASN A 52 -8.32 20.75 -3.68
CA ASN A 52 -7.39 21.41 -2.74
C ASN A 52 -6.82 20.40 -1.72
N PHE A 53 -6.05 19.43 -2.21
CA PHE A 53 -5.31 18.50 -1.38
C PHE A 53 -4.31 19.33 -0.58
N VAL A 54 -4.46 19.29 0.74
CA VAL A 54 -3.51 19.94 1.64
C VAL A 54 -2.25 19.06 1.71
N LYS A 55 -2.45 17.74 1.73
CA LYS A 55 -1.39 16.74 1.65
C LYS A 55 -1.76 15.70 0.61
N ALA A 56 -0.75 15.25 -0.12
CA ALA A 56 -0.83 14.09 -0.98
C ALA A 56 0.49 13.32 -0.82
N GLU A 57 0.39 12.02 -0.62
CA GLU A 57 1.53 11.15 -0.43
C GLU A 57 1.33 9.84 -1.19
N ILE A 58 2.44 9.23 -1.62
CA ILE A 58 2.46 7.95 -2.32
C ILE A 58 3.35 6.97 -1.56
N SER A 59 2.92 5.72 -1.46
CA SER A 59 3.67 4.67 -0.79
C SER A 59 4.89 4.24 -1.61
N SER A 60 5.80 3.55 -0.95
CA SER A 60 6.74 2.63 -1.60
C SER A 60 6.01 1.61 -2.48
N VAL A 61 6.77 0.98 -3.39
CA VAL A 61 6.25 -0.06 -4.28
C VAL A 61 5.95 -1.35 -3.52
N VAL A 62 4.79 -1.94 -3.78
CA VAL A 62 4.46 -3.30 -3.38
C VAL A 62 4.42 -4.17 -4.62
N LEU A 63 5.30 -5.17 -4.72
CA LEU A 63 5.19 -6.20 -5.75
C LEU A 63 4.02 -7.13 -5.40
N LEU A 64 2.93 -7.06 -6.15
CA LEU A 64 1.79 -7.97 -5.97
C LEU A 64 2.00 -9.31 -6.65
N ASN A 65 2.56 -9.27 -7.86
CA ASN A 65 2.90 -10.47 -8.62
C ASN A 65 4.19 -10.22 -9.40
N PRO A 66 5.34 -10.71 -8.91
CA PRO A 66 6.63 -10.52 -9.57
C PRO A 66 6.69 -11.11 -10.98
N GLU A 67 6.12 -12.31 -11.19
CA GLU A 67 6.14 -12.99 -12.49
C GLU A 67 5.39 -12.19 -13.55
N LYS A 68 4.28 -11.57 -13.16
CA LYS A 68 3.44 -10.75 -14.04
C LYS A 68 3.83 -9.28 -14.04
N GLN A 69 4.86 -8.89 -13.28
CA GLN A 69 5.29 -7.50 -13.07
C GLN A 69 4.13 -6.58 -12.66
N ILE A 70 3.28 -7.07 -11.75
CA ILE A 70 2.18 -6.29 -11.18
C ILE A 70 2.69 -5.58 -9.93
N TYR A 71 2.66 -4.26 -9.98
CA TYR A 71 3.04 -3.38 -8.90
C TYR A 71 1.81 -2.70 -8.31
N ALA A 72 1.80 -2.52 -7.00
CA ALA A 72 0.79 -1.76 -6.31
C ALA A 72 1.40 -0.56 -5.60
N TYR A 73 0.65 0.53 -5.63
CA TYR A 73 0.95 1.79 -4.98
C TYR A 73 -0.28 2.24 -4.21
N CYS A 74 -0.04 2.86 -3.08
CA CYS A 74 -1.06 3.48 -2.27
C CYS A 74 -0.86 4.98 -2.27
N THR A 75 -1.90 5.71 -2.62
CA THR A 75 -1.94 7.16 -2.53
C THR A 75 -2.80 7.52 -1.34
N ARG A 76 -2.33 8.45 -0.49
CA ARG A 76 -3.15 9.04 0.58
C ARG A 76 -3.23 10.55 0.45
N THR A 77 -4.42 11.10 0.62
CA THR A 77 -4.67 12.55 0.50
C THR A 77 -5.48 13.06 1.69
N THR A 78 -5.31 14.34 1.99
CA THR A 78 -6.21 15.11 2.88
C THR A 78 -6.71 16.34 2.16
N GLU A 79 -7.93 16.76 2.47
CA GLU A 79 -8.55 17.95 1.90
C GLU A 79 -8.78 19.00 2.99
N ARG A 80 -8.82 20.29 2.63
CA ARG A 80 -9.09 21.34 3.62
C ARG A 80 -10.43 21.13 4.34
N ALA A 81 -11.45 20.63 3.62
CA ALA A 81 -12.77 20.35 4.16
C ALA A 81 -12.83 19.05 4.99
N ASN A 82 -11.86 18.15 4.80
CA ASN A 82 -11.79 16.88 5.52
C ASN A 82 -10.31 16.52 5.81
N PRO A 83 -9.84 16.75 7.05
CA PRO A 83 -8.45 16.52 7.41
C PRO A 83 -8.07 15.04 7.53
N ASN A 84 -9.05 14.12 7.47
CA ASN A 84 -8.79 12.69 7.55
C ASN A 84 -8.13 12.17 6.27
N TRP A 85 -7.23 11.19 6.44
CA TRP A 85 -6.61 10.51 5.31
C TRP A 85 -7.64 9.71 4.51
N SER A 86 -7.73 10.02 3.21
CA SER A 86 -8.38 9.18 2.21
C SER A 86 -7.32 8.36 1.49
N TYR A 87 -7.58 7.06 1.29
CA TYR A 87 -6.63 6.14 0.67
C TYR A 87 -7.12 5.66 -0.68
N ILE A 88 -6.20 5.48 -1.62
CA ILE A 88 -6.49 4.95 -2.95
C ILE A 88 -5.40 3.94 -3.30
N GLY A 89 -5.80 2.70 -3.52
CA GLY A 89 -4.93 1.66 -4.05
C GLY A 89 -4.94 1.68 -5.57
N LEU A 90 -3.75 1.67 -6.18
CA LEU A 90 -3.54 1.57 -7.62
C LEU A 90 -2.71 0.33 -7.92
N GLY A 91 -3.17 -0.51 -8.86
CA GLY A 91 -2.39 -1.59 -9.44
C GLY A 91 -1.95 -1.25 -10.85
N LEU A 92 -0.66 -1.39 -11.14
CA LEU A 92 -0.06 -1.16 -12.45
C LEU A 92 0.59 -2.43 -12.98
N GLN A 93 0.43 -2.67 -14.27
CA GLN A 93 1.14 -3.70 -15.03
C GLN A 93 1.53 -3.13 -16.39
N HIS A 94 2.83 -3.08 -16.70
CA HIS A 94 3.34 -2.48 -17.93
C HIS A 94 2.74 -1.09 -18.22
N ASN A 95 2.68 -0.22 -17.20
CA ASN A 95 2.04 1.11 -17.23
C ASN A 95 0.52 1.11 -17.50
N MET A 96 -0.13 -0.04 -17.57
CA MET A 96 -1.58 -0.14 -17.62
C MET A 96 -2.17 -0.28 -16.21
N ILE A 97 -3.26 0.42 -15.97
CA ILE A 97 -4.02 0.34 -14.72
C ILE A 97 -4.77 -0.99 -14.70
N LEU A 98 -4.42 -1.87 -13.78
CA LEU A 98 -5.18 -3.10 -13.53
C LEU A 98 -6.35 -2.88 -12.57
N TYR A 99 -6.16 -2.02 -11.58
CA TYR A 99 -7.24 -1.64 -10.67
C TYR A 99 -6.99 -0.28 -10.04
N LEU A 100 -8.08 0.37 -9.67
CA LEU A 100 -8.09 1.58 -8.86
C LEU A 100 -9.19 1.45 -7.82
N LYS A 101 -8.82 1.51 -6.53
CA LYS A 101 -9.74 1.23 -5.42
C LYS A 101 -9.65 2.30 -4.35
N LYS A 102 -10.75 3.02 -4.12
CA LYS A 102 -10.89 3.92 -2.98
C LYS A 102 -10.98 3.11 -1.68
N ASN A 103 -10.35 3.61 -0.62
CA ASN A 103 -10.25 2.99 0.70
C ASN A 103 -9.75 1.54 0.63
N ASP A 104 -8.71 1.30 -0.17
CA ASP A 104 -8.10 -0.02 -0.22
C ASP A 104 -7.45 -0.35 1.13
N HIS A 105 -7.99 -1.34 1.84
CA HIS A 105 -7.51 -1.76 3.16
C HIS A 105 -6.01 -2.06 3.20
N ARG A 106 -5.42 -2.49 2.07
CA ARG A 106 -3.98 -2.76 1.96
C ARG A 106 -3.13 -1.50 2.16
N CYS A 107 -3.69 -0.32 1.89
CA CYS A 107 -3.02 0.96 2.09
C CYS A 107 -2.94 1.39 3.56
N HIS A 108 -3.63 0.68 4.45
CA HIS A 108 -3.51 0.88 5.90
C HIS A 108 -2.39 0.03 6.52
N ASP A 109 -1.66 -0.76 5.73
CA ASP A 109 -0.51 -1.53 6.22
C ASP A 109 0.57 -0.57 6.75
N GLU A 110 0.82 -0.65 8.05
CA GLU A 110 1.75 0.22 8.78
C GLU A 110 3.20 0.09 8.29
N ARG A 111 3.51 -0.98 7.57
CA ARG A 111 4.85 -1.21 7.01
C ARG A 111 5.09 -0.35 5.78
N LEU A 112 4.06 0.23 5.16
CA LEU A 112 4.21 1.09 3.99
C LEU A 112 4.80 2.45 4.38
N ARG A 113 5.97 2.77 3.83
CA ARG A 113 6.51 4.14 3.88
C ARG A 113 5.81 5.00 2.84
N TYR A 114 5.40 6.19 3.26
CA TYR A 114 4.76 7.20 2.42
C TYR A 114 5.71 8.38 2.22
N TYR A 115 5.71 8.91 0.99
CA TYR A 115 6.58 10.00 0.55
C TYR A 115 5.71 11.13 -0.03
N ASP A 116 6.15 12.38 0.11
CA ASP A 116 5.42 13.53 -0.43
C ASP A 116 5.14 13.35 -1.93
N PHE A 117 3.92 13.69 -2.34
CA PHE A 117 3.44 13.51 -3.71
C PHE A 117 2.95 14.84 -4.30
N PRO A 118 3.85 15.83 -4.49
CA PRO A 118 3.49 17.14 -5.01
C PRO A 118 2.85 17.11 -6.39
N GLU A 119 3.18 16.13 -7.24
CA GLU A 119 2.62 16.00 -8.58
C GLU A 119 1.10 15.78 -8.53
N LEU A 120 0.62 14.99 -7.57
CA LEU A 120 -0.81 14.81 -7.35
C LEU A 120 -1.45 16.02 -6.66
N ARG A 121 -0.77 16.60 -5.67
CA ARG A 121 -1.24 17.82 -4.98
C ARG A 121 -1.43 18.98 -5.96
N ASN A 122 -0.56 19.06 -6.97
CA ASN A 122 -0.57 20.10 -8.00
C ASN A 122 -1.25 19.64 -9.30
N MET A 123 -1.94 18.51 -9.29
CA MET A 123 -2.63 17.99 -10.47
C MET A 123 -3.69 19.00 -10.92
N LYS A 124 -3.52 19.51 -12.15
CA LYS A 124 -4.51 20.34 -12.82
C LYS A 124 -5.53 19.46 -13.53
N TYR A 125 -6.73 20.00 -13.80
CA TYR A 125 -7.66 19.43 -14.75
C TYR A 125 -7.03 19.35 -16.14
#